data_AF-A0A382HYJ0-F1
#
_entry.id   AF-A0A382HYJ0-F1
#
_cell.length_a   1.000
_cell.length_b   1.000
_cell.length_c   1.000
_cell.angle_alpha   90.00
_cell.angle_beta   90.00
_cell.angle_gamma   90.00
#
_symmetry.space_group_name_H-M   'P 1'
#
loop_
_entity.id
_entity.type
_entity.pdbx_description
1 polymer ?
#
loop_
_entity_poly.entity_id
_entity_poly.type
_entity_poly.pdbx_seq_one_letter_code
_entity_poly.pdbx_strand_id
1 'polypeptide(L)'
;MYDTLTIVTIASTFLLAGAVKGVIGLGLPTVSLAILTVVIDIPNAMALLLVPSFVTNFYQAAVGGHGSMILRRLWPFMLMATASVWLGVTALTRIDLPLLSALLGLLITAYGALSLAGVRLAVTVSREVWLGPVVGVVNGIFTGMTGSFVVPGVMFLQAIGLARDQLVQAMGILFTLSTLALGVVLGANSLLTLNQ
;
A
#
# COMPACT_ATOMS: atom_id res chain seq x y z
N MET A 1 2.63 -0.63 27.56
CA MET A 1 3.98 -0.86 26.98
C MET A 1 3.96 -2.22 26.33
N TYR A 2 4.36 -2.33 25.06
CA TYR A 2 4.49 -3.64 24.40
C TYR A 2 5.46 -4.54 25.17
N ASP A 3 5.13 -5.82 25.28
CA ASP A 3 6.04 -6.80 25.87
C ASP A 3 7.28 -6.99 24.97
N THR A 4 8.35 -7.57 25.54
CA THR A 4 9.61 -7.75 24.82
C THR A 4 9.42 -8.59 23.55
N LEU A 5 8.53 -9.59 23.57
CA LEU A 5 8.24 -10.43 22.42
C LEU A 5 7.63 -9.62 21.27
N THR A 6 6.68 -8.73 21.56
CA THR A 6 6.06 -7.87 20.54
C THR A 6 7.08 -6.90 19.94
N ILE A 7 7.96 -6.30 20.74
CA ILE A 7 9.01 -5.40 20.23
C ILE A 7 9.97 -6.15 19.29
N VAL A 8 10.43 -7.34 19.70
CA VAL A 8 11.30 -8.19 18.87
C VAL A 8 10.59 -8.56 17.57
N THR A 9 9.30 -8.86 17.63
CA THR A 9 8.49 -9.20 16.44
C THR A 9 8.34 -8.00 15.51
N ILE A 10 8.09 -6.80 16.03
CA ILE A 10 8.01 -5.57 15.23
C ILE A 10 9.34 -5.32 14.52
N ALA A 11 10.44 -5.37 15.27
CA ALA A 11 11.78 -5.12 14.72
C ALA A 11 12.16 -6.14 13.64
N SER A 12 11.98 -7.44 13.91
CA SER A 12 12.28 -8.49 12.93
C SER A 12 11.41 -8.40 11.69
N THR A 13 10.13 -8.04 11.86
CA THR A 13 9.19 -7.83 10.76
C THR A 13 9.63 -6.70 9.85
N PHE A 14 10.01 -5.53 10.40
CA PHE A 14 10.47 -4.41 9.59
C PHE A 14 11.81 -4.68 8.91
N LEU A 15 12.72 -5.42 9.55
CA LEU A 15 13.97 -5.87 8.92
C LEU A 15 13.70 -6.79 7.73
N LEU A 16 12.85 -7.80 7.91
CA LEU A 16 12.47 -8.72 6.83
C LEU A 16 11.75 -7.98 5.69
N ALA A 17 10.72 -7.19 6.02
CA ALA A 17 9.93 -6.45 5.06
C ALA A 17 10.77 -5.40 4.30
N GLY A 18 11.72 -4.75 4.98
CA GLY A 18 12.69 -3.84 4.40
C GLY A 18 13.65 -4.54 3.44
N ALA A 19 14.18 -5.72 3.81
CA ALA A 19 15.03 -6.53 2.94
C ALA A 19 14.29 -6.97 1.66
N VAL A 20 13.06 -7.46 1.80
CA VAL A 20 12.19 -7.82 0.66
C VAL A 20 11.97 -6.61 -0.26
N LYS A 21 11.63 -5.44 0.31
CA LYS A 21 11.48 -4.20 -0.45
C LYS A 21 12.78 -3.80 -1.15
N GLY A 22 13.93 -3.98 -0.52
CA GLY A 22 15.24 -3.67 -1.11
C GLY A 22 15.55 -4.51 -2.35
N VAL A 23 15.19 -5.80 -2.33
CA VAL A 23 15.41 -6.72 -3.46
C VAL A 23 14.40 -6.51 -4.58
N ILE A 24 13.10 -6.38 -4.24
CA ILE A 24 12.01 -6.40 -5.22
C ILE A 24 11.57 -4.98 -5.64
N GLY A 25 11.77 -3.98 -4.79
CA GLY A 25 11.23 -2.62 -4.96
C GLY A 25 9.82 -2.44 -4.40
N LEU A 26 9.18 -3.50 -3.91
CA LEU A 26 7.85 -3.48 -3.26
C LEU A 26 7.83 -4.51 -2.12
N GLY A 27 6.82 -4.42 -1.24
CA GLY A 27 6.56 -5.49 -0.26
C GLY A 27 6.68 -5.08 1.21
N LEU A 28 7.17 -3.86 1.52
CA LEU A 28 7.24 -3.41 2.92
C LEU A 28 5.86 -3.48 3.60
N PRO A 29 4.80 -2.77 3.15
CA PRO A 29 3.47 -2.91 3.74
C PRO A 29 2.91 -4.34 3.67
N THR A 30 3.17 -5.06 2.57
CA THR A 30 2.64 -6.41 2.35
C THR A 30 3.13 -7.39 3.40
N VAL A 31 4.45 -7.47 3.59
CA VAL A 31 5.08 -8.39 4.53
C VAL A 31 4.81 -7.96 5.96
N SER A 32 4.94 -6.66 6.24
CA SER A 32 4.74 -6.13 7.59
C SER A 32 3.29 -6.26 8.05
N LEU A 33 2.29 -5.88 7.24
CA LEU A 33 0.89 -6.04 7.63
C LEU A 33 0.53 -7.52 7.77
N ALA A 34 0.99 -8.40 6.88
CA ALA A 34 0.72 -9.84 7.00
C ALA A 34 1.19 -10.44 8.33
N ILE A 35 2.32 -9.97 8.87
CA ILE A 35 2.87 -10.48 10.14
C ILE A 35 2.30 -9.70 11.33
N LEU A 36 2.35 -8.36 11.28
CA LEU A 36 1.95 -7.51 12.40
C LEU A 36 0.46 -7.65 12.71
N THR A 37 -0.42 -7.79 11.71
CA THR A 37 -1.87 -7.92 11.95
C THR A 37 -2.28 -9.20 12.69
N VAL A 38 -1.37 -10.17 12.82
CA VAL A 38 -1.56 -11.39 13.63
C VAL A 38 -1.22 -11.14 15.09
N VAL A 39 -0.29 -10.23 15.36
CA VAL A 39 0.27 -9.97 16.71
C VAL A 39 -0.39 -8.75 17.35
N ILE A 40 -0.66 -7.74 16.54
CA ILE A 40 -1.36 -6.51 16.86
C ILE A 40 -2.50 -6.33 15.88
N ASP A 41 -3.49 -5.51 16.21
CA ASP A 41 -4.61 -5.23 15.32
C ASP A 41 -4.20 -4.34 14.12
N ILE A 42 -5.06 -4.34 13.09
CA ILE A 42 -4.84 -3.59 11.84
C ILE A 42 -4.51 -2.11 12.08
N PRO A 43 -5.28 -1.34 12.88
CA PRO A 43 -4.99 0.08 13.07
C PRO A 43 -3.58 0.34 13.62
N ASN A 44 -3.15 -0.43 14.63
CA ASN A 44 -1.82 -0.29 15.21
C ASN A 44 -0.71 -0.71 14.21
N ALA A 45 -0.92 -1.79 13.45
CA ALA A 45 0.02 -2.19 12.40
C ALA A 45 0.18 -1.09 11.32
N MET A 46 -0.94 -0.51 10.87
CA MET A 46 -0.95 0.61 9.92
C MET A 46 -0.22 1.83 10.46
N ALA A 47 -0.44 2.19 11.73
CA ALA A 47 0.22 3.33 12.37
C ALA A 47 1.74 3.16 12.43
N LEU A 48 2.23 1.98 12.83
CA LEU A 48 3.67 1.67 12.86
C LEU A 48 4.33 1.75 11.48
N LEU A 49 3.57 1.45 10.43
CA LEU A 49 4.06 1.44 9.05
C LEU A 49 4.23 2.82 8.43
N LEU A 50 3.50 3.84 8.90
CA LEU A 50 3.45 5.14 8.24
C LEU A 50 4.83 5.75 8.02
N VAL A 51 5.63 5.83 9.08
CA VAL A 51 6.96 6.45 9.03
C VAL A 51 7.93 5.68 8.12
N PRO A 52 8.22 4.38 8.34
CA PRO A 52 9.16 3.65 7.48
C PRO A 52 8.67 3.53 6.04
N SER A 53 7.35 3.38 5.82
CA SER A 53 6.76 3.38 4.48
C SER A 53 6.98 4.72 3.80
N PHE A 54 6.63 5.83 4.44
CA PHE A 54 6.80 7.17 3.87
C PHE A 54 8.26 7.44 3.49
N VAL A 55 9.20 7.20 4.41
CA VAL A 55 10.63 7.47 4.18
C VAL A 55 11.16 6.67 2.98
N THR A 56 10.92 5.36 2.96
CA THR A 56 11.45 4.49 1.90
C THR A 56 10.76 4.73 0.55
N ASN A 57 9.46 5.01 0.54
CA ASN A 57 8.72 5.29 -0.69
C ASN A 57 9.04 6.69 -1.25
N PHE A 58 9.25 7.68 -0.39
CA PHE A 58 9.62 9.02 -0.82
C PHE A 58 11.00 9.01 -1.50
N TYR A 59 11.97 8.32 -0.90
CA TYR A 59 13.27 8.11 -1.53
C TYR A 59 13.13 7.41 -2.90
N GLN A 60 12.33 6.33 -2.96
CA GLN A 60 12.04 5.60 -4.20
C GLN A 60 11.35 6.47 -5.26
N ALA A 61 10.47 7.39 -4.85
CA ALA A 61 9.79 8.35 -5.73
C ALA A 61 10.76 9.41 -6.29
N ALA A 62 11.73 9.86 -5.48
CA ALA A 62 12.63 10.94 -5.83
C ALA A 62 13.75 10.53 -6.79
N VAL A 63 14.28 9.31 -6.67
CA VAL A 63 15.55 8.92 -7.33
C VAL A 63 15.36 8.43 -8.78
N GLY A 64 14.14 8.14 -9.24
CA GLY A 64 13.93 7.45 -10.52
C GLY A 64 14.01 8.29 -11.82
N GLY A 65 14.14 9.63 -11.75
CA GLY A 65 14.33 10.49 -12.94
C GLY A 65 13.12 10.66 -13.91
N HIS A 66 12.08 9.84 -13.80
CA HIS A 66 10.90 9.84 -14.69
C HIS A 66 9.64 10.47 -14.06
N GLY A 67 9.77 11.12 -12.90
CA GLY A 67 8.63 11.57 -12.08
C GLY A 67 7.62 12.46 -12.82
N SER A 68 8.10 13.42 -13.62
CA SER A 68 7.22 14.32 -14.40
C SER A 68 6.38 13.57 -15.44
N MET A 69 6.98 12.60 -16.14
CA MET A 69 6.30 11.75 -17.11
C MET A 69 5.25 10.87 -16.43
N ILE A 70 5.64 10.24 -15.32
CA ILE A 70 4.76 9.38 -14.52
C ILE A 70 3.56 10.17 -14.00
N LEU A 71 3.79 11.34 -13.39
CA LEU A 71 2.72 12.19 -12.86
C LEU A 71 1.76 12.64 -13.98
N ARG A 72 2.26 13.11 -15.12
CA ARG A 72 1.40 13.53 -16.24
C ARG A 72 0.54 12.39 -16.79
N ARG A 73 1.08 11.16 -16.85
CA ARG A 73 0.36 10.00 -17.38
C ARG A 73 -0.63 9.42 -16.36
N LEU A 74 -0.24 9.35 -15.08
CA LEU A 74 -0.96 8.62 -14.05
C LEU A 74 -1.68 9.49 -13.03
N TRP A 75 -1.69 10.82 -13.17
CA TRP A 75 -2.36 11.71 -12.23
C TRP A 75 -3.83 11.33 -11.93
N PRO A 76 -4.67 10.85 -12.86
CA PRO A 76 -6.06 10.53 -12.53
C PRO A 76 -6.12 9.33 -11.59
N PHE A 77 -5.32 8.30 -11.85
CA PHE A 77 -5.18 7.13 -10.98
C PHE A 77 -4.64 7.53 -9.60
N MET A 78 -3.55 8.31 -9.55
CA MET A 78 -2.93 8.73 -8.29
C MET A 78 -3.87 9.61 -7.46
N LEU A 79 -4.58 10.53 -8.10
CA LEU A 79 -5.55 11.40 -7.45
C LEU A 79 -6.70 10.58 -6.87
N MET A 80 -7.31 9.71 -7.67
CA MET A 80 -8.42 8.87 -7.19
C MET A 80 -7.98 7.88 -6.11
N ALA A 81 -6.80 7.29 -6.23
CA ALA A 81 -6.22 6.43 -5.19
C ALA A 81 -6.02 7.17 -3.89
N THR A 82 -5.45 8.37 -3.93
CA THR A 82 -5.17 9.17 -2.73
C THR A 82 -6.47 9.71 -2.12
N ALA A 83 -7.36 10.25 -2.95
CA ALA A 83 -8.61 10.88 -2.53
C ALA A 83 -9.69 9.90 -2.10
N SER A 84 -9.54 8.59 -2.32
CA SER A 84 -10.49 7.57 -1.83
C SER A 84 -10.00 6.83 -0.58
N VAL A 85 -8.78 7.09 -0.10
CA VAL A 85 -8.26 6.52 1.15
C VAL A 85 -9.19 6.81 2.33
N TRP A 86 -9.78 8.01 2.39
CA TRP A 86 -10.67 8.37 3.48
C TRP A 86 -11.94 7.50 3.54
N LEU A 87 -12.45 7.04 2.40
CA LEU A 87 -13.58 6.11 2.35
C LEU A 87 -13.19 4.79 3.00
N GLY A 88 -11.99 4.28 2.69
CA GLY A 88 -11.47 3.05 3.28
C GLY A 88 -11.23 3.18 4.79
N VAL A 89 -10.67 4.30 5.25
CA VAL A 89 -10.47 4.53 6.70
C VAL A 89 -11.80 4.76 7.42
N THR A 90 -12.79 5.37 6.77
CA THR A 90 -14.15 5.47 7.33
C THR A 90 -14.80 4.09 7.46
N ALA A 91 -14.50 3.16 6.55
CA ALA A 91 -14.92 1.77 6.68
C ALA A 91 -14.14 1.05 7.81
N LEU A 92 -12.85 1.35 7.99
CA LEU A 92 -12.03 0.83 9.10
C LEU A 92 -12.63 1.14 10.49
N THR A 93 -13.31 2.28 10.66
CA THR A 93 -13.95 2.65 11.94
C THR A 93 -15.34 2.04 12.14
N ARG A 94 -15.91 1.39 11.11
CA ARG A 94 -17.30 0.89 11.11
C ARG A 94 -17.41 -0.62 10.91
N ILE A 95 -16.37 -1.26 10.37
CA ILE A 95 -16.33 -2.68 10.07
C ILE A 95 -15.48 -3.39 11.12
N ASP A 96 -15.88 -4.60 11.50
CA ASP A 96 -15.14 -5.42 12.46
C ASP A 96 -13.71 -5.69 11.99
N LEU A 97 -12.74 -5.50 12.88
CA LEU A 97 -11.32 -5.70 12.58
C LEU A 97 -10.99 -7.10 12.02
N PRO A 98 -11.58 -8.21 12.50
CA PRO A 98 -11.35 -9.53 11.89
C PRO A 98 -11.75 -9.62 10.41
N LEU A 99 -12.82 -8.92 9.98
CA LEU A 99 -13.23 -8.89 8.58
C LEU A 99 -12.23 -8.13 7.73
N LEU A 100 -11.65 -7.04 8.26
CA LEU A 100 -10.61 -6.27 7.59
C LEU A 100 -9.30 -7.06 7.49
N SER A 101 -8.96 -7.86 8.53
CA SER A 101 -7.83 -8.79 8.50
C SER A 101 -8.05 -9.91 7.49
N ALA A 102 -9.27 -10.45 7.41
CA ALA A 102 -9.62 -11.42 6.38
C ALA A 102 -9.53 -10.83 4.96
N LEU A 103 -9.97 -9.58 4.77
CA LEU A 103 -9.82 -8.86 3.49
C LEU A 103 -8.34 -8.67 3.13
N LEU A 104 -7.51 -8.18 4.06
CA LEU A 104 -6.07 -8.05 3.85
C LEU A 104 -5.45 -9.40 3.43
N GLY A 105 -5.76 -10.47 4.18
CA GLY A 105 -5.30 -11.82 3.88
C GLY A 105 -5.71 -12.27 2.47
N LEU A 106 -6.99 -12.08 2.12
CA LEU A 106 -7.51 -12.40 0.79
C LEU A 106 -6.75 -11.65 -0.31
N LEU A 107 -6.53 -10.34 -0.17
CA LEU A 107 -5.84 -9.52 -1.15
C LEU A 107 -4.38 -9.98 -1.34
N ILE A 108 -3.66 -10.26 -0.25
CA ILE A 108 -2.27 -10.72 -0.31
C ILE A 108 -2.19 -12.13 -0.91
N THR A 109 -3.06 -13.06 -0.49
CA THR A 109 -3.09 -14.42 -1.03
C THR A 109 -3.44 -14.42 -2.52
N ALA A 110 -4.42 -13.63 -2.94
CA ALA A 110 -4.79 -13.50 -4.35
C ALA A 110 -3.63 -12.95 -5.17
N TYR A 111 -2.98 -11.86 -4.70
CA TYR A 111 -1.82 -11.30 -5.37
C TYR A 111 -0.66 -12.30 -5.46
N GLY A 112 -0.35 -12.99 -4.36
CA GLY A 112 0.69 -14.01 -4.31
C GLY A 112 0.42 -15.18 -5.26
N ALA A 113 -0.81 -15.68 -5.28
CA ALA A 113 -1.22 -16.77 -6.17
C ALA A 113 -1.11 -16.37 -7.65
N LEU A 114 -1.59 -15.18 -8.03
CA LEU A 114 -1.47 -14.67 -9.39
C LEU A 114 0.00 -14.45 -9.80
N SER A 115 0.82 -13.94 -8.88
CA SER A 115 2.25 -13.73 -9.10
C SER A 115 2.99 -15.06 -9.31
N LEU A 116 2.69 -16.07 -8.48
CA LEU A 116 3.27 -17.41 -8.59
C LEU A 116 2.83 -18.15 -9.86
N ALA A 117 1.57 -17.96 -10.28
CA ALA A 117 1.05 -18.47 -11.54
C ALA A 117 1.65 -17.77 -12.77
N GLY A 118 2.43 -16.70 -12.59
CA GLY A 118 3.04 -15.96 -13.70
C GLY A 118 2.03 -15.18 -14.55
N VAL A 119 0.85 -14.88 -14.02
CA VAL A 119 -0.21 -14.16 -14.75
C VAL A 119 0.23 -12.73 -15.01
N ARG A 120 0.43 -12.39 -16.28
CA ARG A 120 0.76 -11.03 -16.72
C ARG A 120 -0.48 -10.38 -17.29
N LEU A 121 -1.06 -9.46 -16.51
CA LEU A 121 -2.13 -8.61 -17.00
C LEU A 121 -1.56 -7.58 -17.97
N ALA A 122 -2.31 -7.24 -19.02
CA ALA A 122 -1.93 -6.21 -19.98
C ALA A 122 -3.12 -5.27 -20.19
N VAL A 123 -2.89 -3.97 -20.01
CA VAL A 123 -3.88 -2.91 -20.22
C VAL A 123 -3.44 -2.06 -21.41
N THR A 124 -4.33 -1.89 -22.38
CA THR A 124 -4.07 -1.02 -23.53
C THR A 124 -4.16 0.45 -23.12
N VAL A 125 -3.38 1.31 -23.79
CA VAL A 125 -3.31 2.76 -23.50
C VAL A 125 -4.70 3.43 -23.54
N SER A 126 -5.56 3.05 -24.47
CA SER A 126 -6.92 3.60 -24.57
C SER A 126 -7.79 3.26 -23.34
N ARG A 127 -7.57 2.10 -22.71
CA ARG A 127 -8.27 1.69 -21.50
C ARG A 127 -7.66 2.30 -20.24
N GLU A 128 -6.40 2.70 -20.29
CA GLU A 128 -5.67 3.31 -19.17
C GLU A 128 -6.38 4.57 -18.63
N VAL A 129 -6.92 5.40 -19.53
CA VAL A 129 -7.60 6.67 -19.18
C VAL A 129 -8.87 6.45 -18.36
N TRP A 130 -9.64 5.39 -18.65
CA TRP A 130 -10.88 5.07 -17.94
C TRP A 130 -10.67 4.12 -16.77
N LEU A 131 -9.81 3.10 -16.93
CA LEU A 131 -9.50 2.16 -15.87
C LEU A 131 -8.68 2.82 -14.76
N GLY A 132 -7.82 3.79 -15.07
CA GLY A 132 -6.98 4.48 -14.10
C GLY A 132 -7.78 5.06 -12.93
N PRO A 133 -8.76 5.96 -13.15
CA PRO A 133 -9.61 6.49 -12.09
C PRO A 133 -10.35 5.41 -11.29
N VAL A 134 -10.96 4.44 -11.97
CA VAL A 134 -11.76 3.37 -11.32
C VAL A 134 -10.87 2.51 -10.43
N VAL A 135 -9.74 2.03 -10.97
CA VAL A 135 -8.77 1.24 -10.22
C VAL A 135 -8.14 2.07 -9.11
N GLY A 136 -7.95 3.38 -9.33
CA GLY A 136 -7.54 4.32 -8.31
C GLY A 136 -8.50 4.32 -7.13
N VAL A 137 -9.80 4.53 -7.37
CA VAL A 137 -10.83 4.51 -6.30
C VAL A 137 -10.81 3.18 -5.53
N VAL A 138 -10.81 2.05 -6.23
CA VAL A 138 -10.80 0.73 -5.58
C VAL A 138 -9.52 0.55 -4.75
N ASN A 139 -8.37 0.98 -5.29
CA ASN A 139 -7.09 0.93 -4.60
C ASN A 139 -7.07 1.78 -3.34
N GLY A 140 -7.57 3.01 -3.39
CA GLY A 140 -7.60 3.87 -2.21
C GLY A 140 -8.53 3.35 -1.12
N ILE A 141 -9.70 2.82 -1.49
CA ILE A 141 -10.60 2.16 -0.53
C ILE A 141 -9.90 0.99 0.16
N PHE A 142 -9.32 0.06 -0.61
CA PHE A 142 -8.61 -1.09 -0.02
C PHE A 142 -7.39 -0.66 0.79
N THR A 143 -6.68 0.38 0.34
CA THR A 143 -5.59 0.99 1.09
C THR A 143 -6.06 1.51 2.45
N GLY A 144 -7.18 2.24 2.50
CA GLY A 144 -7.71 2.76 3.77
C GLY A 144 -8.23 1.66 4.70
N MET A 145 -8.83 0.60 4.14
CA MET A 145 -9.38 -0.53 4.90
C MET A 145 -8.31 -1.45 5.48
N THR A 146 -7.18 -1.60 4.78
CA THR A 146 -6.21 -2.66 5.08
C THR A 146 -4.78 -2.17 5.31
N GLY A 147 -4.46 -0.94 4.91
CA GLY A 147 -3.10 -0.39 4.91
C GLY A 147 -2.23 -0.86 3.74
N SER A 148 -2.70 -1.82 2.94
CA SER A 148 -1.94 -2.39 1.83
C SER A 148 -2.21 -1.66 0.52
N PHE A 149 -1.15 -1.33 -0.21
CA PHE A 149 -1.22 -0.63 -1.50
C PHE A 149 -1.16 -1.57 -2.72
N VAL A 150 -1.11 -2.89 -2.49
CA VAL A 150 -0.75 -3.86 -3.53
C VAL A 150 -1.88 -4.07 -4.52
N VAL A 151 -3.08 -4.37 -4.02
CA VAL A 151 -4.22 -4.75 -4.85
C VAL A 151 -5.28 -3.66 -4.75
N PRO A 152 -5.85 -3.20 -5.88
CA PRO A 152 -5.45 -3.45 -7.27
C PRO A 152 -4.32 -2.55 -7.83
N GLY A 153 -3.78 -1.60 -7.05
CA GLY A 153 -2.90 -0.54 -7.56
C GLY A 153 -1.61 -1.04 -8.21
N VAL A 154 -0.83 -1.89 -7.54
CA VAL A 154 0.41 -2.44 -8.10
C VAL A 154 0.12 -3.31 -9.32
N MET A 155 -0.95 -4.10 -9.29
CA MET A 155 -1.36 -4.92 -10.43
C MET A 155 -1.65 -4.06 -11.66
N PHE A 156 -2.32 -2.92 -11.48
CA PHE A 156 -2.57 -1.98 -12.57
C PHE A 156 -1.27 -1.35 -13.09
N LEU A 157 -0.39 -0.88 -12.20
CA LEU A 157 0.90 -0.32 -12.60
C LEU A 157 1.79 -1.33 -13.36
N GLN A 158 1.74 -2.61 -12.98
CA GLN A 158 2.41 -3.68 -13.71
C GLN A 158 1.75 -3.93 -15.07
N ALA A 159 0.41 -3.83 -15.15
CA ALA A 159 -0.34 -4.16 -16.35
C ALA A 159 -0.24 -3.10 -17.47
N ILE A 160 0.05 -1.84 -17.14
CA ILE A 160 0.21 -0.75 -18.12
C ILE A 160 1.58 -0.74 -18.83
N GLY A 161 2.45 -1.70 -18.50
CA GLY A 161 3.69 -1.95 -19.23
C GLY A 161 4.79 -0.91 -19.01
N LEU A 162 4.91 -0.35 -17.80
CA LEU A 162 6.03 0.53 -17.46
C LEU A 162 7.36 -0.24 -17.49
N ALA A 163 8.42 0.43 -17.93
CA ALA A 163 9.78 -0.08 -17.76
C ALA A 163 10.10 -0.23 -16.26
N ARG A 164 11.03 -1.13 -15.91
CA ARG A 164 11.34 -1.46 -14.51
C ARG A 164 11.57 -0.23 -13.63
N ASP A 165 12.39 0.72 -14.07
CA ASP A 165 12.72 1.90 -13.27
C ASP A 165 11.53 2.87 -13.15
N GLN A 166 10.71 2.98 -14.20
CA GLN A 166 9.47 3.75 -14.18
C GLN A 166 8.43 3.12 -13.25
N LEU A 167 8.32 1.79 -13.25
CA LEU A 167 7.41 1.04 -12.38
C LEU A 167 7.80 1.23 -10.91
N VAL A 168 9.08 1.05 -10.59
CA VAL A 168 9.64 1.26 -9.24
C VAL A 168 9.37 2.69 -8.77
N GLN A 169 9.60 3.70 -9.62
CA GLN A 169 9.33 5.09 -9.27
C GLN A 169 7.82 5.39 -9.15
N ALA A 170 6.98 4.82 -10.02
CA ALA A 170 5.52 5.01 -9.97
C ALA A 170 4.92 4.40 -8.70
N MET A 171 5.40 3.22 -8.29
CA MET A 171 5.04 2.63 -6.99
C MET A 171 5.50 3.52 -5.84
N GLY A 172 6.72 4.07 -5.89
CA GLY A 172 7.21 5.02 -4.90
C GLY A 172 6.29 6.24 -4.74
N ILE A 173 5.88 6.86 -5.86
CA ILE A 173 4.96 8.00 -5.86
C ILE A 173 3.59 7.60 -5.28
N LEU A 174 2.99 6.51 -5.79
CA LEU A 174 1.69 6.03 -5.32
C LEU A 174 1.69 5.77 -3.81
N PHE A 175 2.68 5.02 -3.34
CA PHE A 175 2.75 4.63 -1.94
C PHE A 175 3.07 5.81 -1.04
N THR A 176 3.86 6.79 -1.51
CA THR A 176 4.10 8.04 -0.77
C THR A 176 2.80 8.81 -0.58
N LEU A 177 2.07 9.08 -1.67
CA LEU A 177 0.81 9.82 -1.62
C LEU A 177 -0.24 9.08 -0.77
N SER A 178 -0.35 7.77 -0.94
CA SER A 178 -1.27 6.93 -0.19
C SER A 178 -0.92 6.85 1.29
N THR A 179 0.37 6.77 1.64
CA THR A 179 0.84 6.77 3.04
C THR A 179 0.55 8.12 3.71
N LEU A 180 0.75 9.24 3.00
CA LEU A 180 0.40 10.57 3.51
C LEU A 180 -1.11 10.69 3.77
N ALA A 181 -1.94 10.32 2.78
CA ALA A 181 -3.39 10.33 2.94
C ALA A 181 -3.83 9.43 4.09
N LEU A 182 -3.28 8.22 4.18
CA LEU A 182 -3.58 7.30 5.26
C LEU A 182 -3.19 7.88 6.63
N GLY A 183 -1.99 8.45 6.76
CA GLY A 183 -1.55 9.08 8.01
C GLY A 183 -2.42 10.26 8.43
N VAL A 184 -2.82 11.12 7.50
CA VAL A 184 -3.73 12.24 7.77
C VAL A 184 -5.08 11.73 8.25
N VAL A 185 -5.68 10.77 7.56
CA VAL A 185 -7.03 10.30 7.90
C VAL A 185 -7.03 9.45 9.18
N LEU A 186 -6.03 8.60 9.41
CA LEU A 186 -5.87 7.88 10.68
C LEU A 186 -5.71 8.85 11.85
N GLY A 187 -4.92 9.92 11.66
CA GLY A 187 -4.73 10.97 12.66
C GLY A 187 -6.02 11.70 12.99
N ALA A 188 -6.80 12.06 11.96
CA ALA A 188 -8.09 12.70 12.11
C ALA A 188 -9.13 11.82 12.83
N ASN A 189 -8.97 10.49 12.81
CA ASN A 189 -9.85 9.53 13.50
C ASN A 189 -9.27 9.05 14.85
N SER A 190 -8.22 9.68 15.38
CA SER A 190 -7.54 9.27 16.63
C SER A 190 -7.03 7.82 16.63
N LEU A 191 -6.73 7.28 15.45
CA LEU A 191 -6.19 5.92 15.28
C LEU A 191 -4.65 5.88 15.29
N LEU A 192 -3.98 7.03 15.42
CA LEU A 192 -2.51 7.11 15.55
C LEU A 192 -2.03 6.97 16.99
N THR A 193 -2.91 7.22 17.97
CA THR A 193 -2.66 6.87 19.35
C THR A 193 -2.63 5.35 19.43
N LEU A 194 -1.41 4.80 19.56
CA LEU A 194 -1.19 3.40 19.93
C LEU A 194 -1.81 3.23 21.31
N ASN A 195 -3.13 2.98 21.35
CA ASN A 195 -3.87 2.87 22.59
C ASN A 195 -3.30 1.69 23.36
N GLN A 196 -2.89 2.00 24.58
CA GLN A 196 -2.25 1.09 25.53
C GLN A 196 -3.19 -0.03 25.95
#